data_AF-A0A0F3GRG9-F1
#
_entry.id   AF-A0A0F3GRG9-F1
#
_cell.length_a   1.000
_cell.length_b   1.000
_cell.length_c   1.000
_cell.angle_alpha   90.00
_cell.angle_beta   90.00
_cell.angle_gamma   90.00
#
_symmetry.space_group_name_H-M   'P 1'
#
loop_
_entity.id
_entity.type
_entity.pdbx_description
1 polymer ?
#
loop_
_entity_poly.entity_id
_entity_poly.type
_entity_poly.pdbx_seq_one_letter_code
_entity_poly.pdbx_strand_id
1 'polypeptide(L)' 'MHLNGIYNGTVTVLIRDPNNNILLCTGITKPTDATTGYAKGCLFIDTDVATGTSGLYHNVGTNTACVFTVIA' A
#
# COMPACT_ATOMS: atom_id res chain seq x y z
N MET A 1 -1.38 -7.83 -25.61
CA MET A 1 -1.88 -8.04 -24.23
C MET A 1 -0.69 -7.97 -23.30
N HIS A 2 -0.48 -6.85 -22.61
CA HIS A 2 0.61 -6.76 -21.63
C HIS A 2 0.22 -7.57 -20.40
N LEU A 3 0.98 -8.63 -20.13
CA LEU A 3 0.84 -9.45 -18.94
C LEU A 3 1.34 -8.63 -17.74
N ASN A 4 0.40 -8.05 -16.98
CA ASN A 4 0.66 -7.37 -15.69
C ASN A 4 0.96 -8.41 -14.61
N GLY A 5 2.09 -9.11 -14.74
CA GLY A 5 2.25 -10.42 -14.14
C GLY A 5 3.45 -10.69 -13.26
N ILE A 6 4.33 -9.73 -12.95
CA ILE A 6 5.30 -9.87 -11.85
C ILE A 6 5.57 -8.50 -11.20
N TYR A 7 4.72 -8.09 -10.25
CA TYR A 7 5.17 -7.26 -9.12
C TYR A 7 5.49 -8.23 -7.99
N ASN A 8 6.77 -8.36 -7.64
CA ASN A 8 7.25 -9.18 -6.54
C ASN A 8 6.96 -8.44 -5.21
N GLY A 9 5.69 -8.36 -4.83
CA GLY A 9 5.22 -7.56 -3.70
C GLY A 9 3.91 -8.10 -3.11
N THR A 10 3.88 -8.21 -1.79
CA THR A 10 2.90 -8.85 -0.90
C THR A 10 1.48 -8.23 -0.87
N VAL A 11 1.12 -7.40 -1.85
CA VAL A 11 -0.13 -6.65 -1.84
C VAL A 11 -0.88 -6.72 -3.17
N THR A 12 -2.21 -6.76 -3.09
CA THR A 12 -3.13 -6.63 -4.23
C THR A 12 -3.44 -5.16 -4.49
N VAL A 13 -3.16 -4.68 -5.69
CA VAL A 13 -3.45 -3.29 -6.09
C VAL A 13 -4.88 -3.18 -6.61
N LEU A 14 -5.66 -2.27 -6.04
CA LEU A 14 -7.06 -2.04 -6.43
C LEU A 14 -7.22 -0.78 -7.29
N ILE A 15 -6.52 0.30 -6.93
CA ILE A 15 -6.63 1.60 -7.60
C ILE A 15 -5.24 2.24 -7.73
N ARG A 16 -4.98 2.87 -8.89
CA ARG A 16 -3.79 3.70 -9.13
C ARG A 16 -4.20 5.11 -9.57
N ASP A 17 -3.34 6.09 -9.29
CA ASP A 17 -3.45 7.46 -9.79
C ASP A 17 -3.02 7.55 -11.28
N PRO A 18 -3.22 8.70 -11.95
CA PRO A 18 -2.76 8.90 -13.33
C PRO A 18 -1.24 8.80 -13.55
N ASN A 19 -0.45 8.93 -12.47
CA ASN A 19 1.01 8.77 -12.49
C ASN A 19 1.44 7.32 -12.18
N ASN A 20 0.51 6.37 -12.17
CA ASN A 20 0.70 4.96 -11.89
C ASN A 20 1.11 4.62 -10.44
N ASN A 21 0.98 5.57 -9.50
CA ASN A 21 1.17 5.29 -8.07
C ASN A 21 -0.07 4.61 -7.49
N ILE A 22 0.12 3.70 -6.55
CA ILE A 22 -0.98 2.98 -5.89
C ILE A 22 -1.73 3.95 -4.96
N LEU A 23 -3.06 4.03 -5.09
CA LEU A 23 -3.96 4.79 -4.22
C LEU A 23 -4.67 3.91 -3.19
N LEU A 24 -4.95 2.65 -3.56
CA LEU A 24 -5.61 1.67 -2.70
C LEU A 24 -5.05 0.28 -2.98
N CYS A 25 -4.67 -0.43 -1.91
CA CYS A 25 -4.24 -1.82 -1.97
C CYS A 25 -4.63 -2.60 -0.71
N THR A 26 -4.56 -3.92 -0.79
CA THR A 26 -4.83 -4.84 0.33
C THR A 26 -3.75 -5.91 0.43
N GLY A 27 -3.59 -6.53 1.58
CA GLY A 27 -2.67 -7.66 1.75
C GLY A 27 -2.53 -8.07 3.20
N ILE A 28 -1.74 -9.11 3.46
CA ILE A 28 -1.47 -9.65 4.80
C ILE A 28 -0.27 -8.97 5.49
N THR A 29 0.45 -8.11 4.77
CA THR A 29 1.61 -7.42 5.30
C THR A 29 1.61 -6.00 4.76
N LYS A 30 1.52 -5.04 5.69
CA LYS A 30 1.66 -3.62 5.40
C LYS A 30 2.95 -3.36 4.61
N PRO A 31 2.93 -2.54 3.55
CA PRO A 31 4.15 -2.12 2.89
C PRO A 31 5.14 -1.52 3.89
N THR A 32 6.42 -1.88 3.75
CA THR A 32 7.50 -1.35 4.59
C THR A 32 7.65 0.15 4.39
N ASP A 33 8.01 0.87 5.44
CA ASP A 33 8.39 2.28 5.33
C ASP A 33 9.62 2.41 4.41
N ALA A 34 9.77 3.58 3.78
CA ALA A 34 10.70 3.89 2.71
C ALA A 34 10.49 3.13 1.37
N THR A 35 9.40 2.39 1.21
CA THR A 35 9.00 1.87 -0.11
C THR A 35 8.61 3.00 -1.07
N THR A 36 8.61 2.69 -2.37
CA THR A 36 8.23 3.61 -3.45
C THR A 36 7.01 3.10 -4.22
N GLY A 37 6.30 3.98 -4.91
CA GLY A 37 5.21 3.59 -5.83
C GLY A 37 3.81 3.62 -5.22
N TYR A 38 3.67 4.15 -4.01
CA TYR A 38 2.37 4.44 -3.39
C TYR A 38 2.17 5.96 -3.34
N ALA A 39 1.00 6.45 -3.71
CA ALA A 39 0.71 7.87 -3.62
C ALA A 39 0.74 8.34 -2.14
N LYS A 40 1.03 9.62 -1.91
CA LYS A 40 0.77 10.22 -0.60
C LYS A 40 -0.72 10.13 -0.29
N GLY A 41 -1.08 9.64 0.90
CA GLY A 41 -2.45 9.34 1.28
C GLY A 41 -2.99 8.00 0.76
N CYS A 42 -2.16 7.17 0.09
CA CYS A 42 -2.56 5.82 -0.29
C CYS A 42 -3.07 5.03 0.91
N LEU A 43 -4.16 4.30 0.72
CA LEU A 43 -4.73 3.42 1.72
C LEU A 43 -4.22 1.98 1.54
N PHE A 44 -3.88 1.34 2.66
CA PHE A 44 -3.61 -0.08 2.74
C PHE A 44 -4.58 -0.74 3.73
N ILE A 45 -5.30 -1.75 3.26
CA ILE A 45 -6.20 -2.57 4.09
C ILE A 45 -5.47 -3.87 4.43
N ASP A 46 -5.23 -4.09 5.72
CA ASP A 46 -4.67 -5.34 6.21
C ASP A 46 -5.76 -6.41 6.28
N THR A 47 -5.55 -7.52 5.57
CA THR A 47 -6.49 -8.64 5.51
C THR A 47 -6.18 -9.74 6.52
N ASP A 48 -5.07 -9.64 7.26
CA ASP A 48 -4.66 -10.57 8.31
C ASP A 48 -4.33 -9.81 9.60
N VAL A 49 -5.35 -9.12 10.11
CA VAL A 49 -5.22 -8.28 11.31
C VAL A 49 -4.96 -9.16 12.53
N ALA A 50 -3.70 -9.20 12.96
CA ALA A 50 -3.30 -9.82 14.22
C ALA A 50 -3.67 -8.93 15.42
N THR A 51 -3.77 -9.55 16.61
CA THR A 51 -3.97 -8.79 17.85
C THR A 51 -2.84 -7.77 18.04
N GLY A 52 -3.20 -6.49 18.23
CA GLY A 52 -2.25 -5.39 18.43
C GLY A 52 -1.83 -4.67 17.14
N THR A 53 -2.31 -5.06 15.96
CA THR A 53 -2.18 -4.29 14.71
C THR A 53 -3.51 -3.58 14.35
N SER A 54 -3.48 -2.72 13.33
CA SER A 54 -4.69 -2.10 12.77
C SER A 54 -5.06 -2.74 11.43
N GLY A 55 -6.35 -2.67 11.08
CA GLY A 55 -6.85 -3.09 9.76
C GLY A 55 -6.67 -2.05 8.66
N LEU A 56 -6.34 -0.80 9.00
CA LEU A 56 -6.27 0.29 8.03
C LEU A 56 -5.09 1.22 8.29
N TYR A 57 -4.32 1.46 7.23
CA TYR A 57 -3.15 2.34 7.24
C TYR A 57 -3.21 3.33 6.09
N HIS A 58 -2.56 4.49 6.25
CA HIS A 58 -2.31 5.41 5.15
C HIS A 58 -0.84 5.81 5.01
N ASN A 59 -0.41 6.09 3.78
CA ASN A 59 0.92 6.64 3.52
C ASN A 59 0.96 8.15 3.88
N VAL A 60 1.60 8.51 5.00
CA VAL A 60 1.84 9.92 5.38
C VAL A 60 3.11 10.52 4.74
N GLY A 61 3.98 9.65 4.19
CA GLY A 61 5.21 10.01 3.52
C GLY A 61 5.01 10.56 2.10
N THR A 62 6.03 10.42 1.26
CA THR A 62 5.97 10.74 -0.18
C THR A 62 5.81 9.46 -1.00
N ASN A 63 5.70 9.58 -2.32
CA ASN A 63 5.67 8.43 -3.23
C ASN A 63 7.04 7.77 -3.45
N THR A 64 8.12 8.41 -3.03
CA THR A 64 9.50 7.89 -3.06
C THR A 64 10.06 7.58 -1.67
N ALA A 65 9.33 7.95 -0.60
CA ALA A 65 9.67 7.67 0.78
C ALA A 65 8.38 7.47 1.58
N CYS A 66 7.73 6.32 1.37
CA CYS A 66 6.46 6.03 2.02
C CYS A 66 6.63 5.85 3.53
N VAL A 67 5.61 6.21 4.30
CA VAL A 67 5.52 5.94 5.74
C VAL A 67 4.08 5.54 6.03
N PHE A 68 3.83 4.27 6.35
CA PHE A 68 2.46 3.77 6.57
C PHE A 68 2.11 3.80 8.06
N THR A 69 1.18 4.68 8.42
CA THR A 69 0.68 4.84 9.80
C THR A 69 -0.75 4.37 9.92
N VAL A 70 -1.12 3.89 11.11
CA VAL A 70 -2.49 3.47 11.44
C VAL A 70 -3.44 4.65 11.28
N ILE A 71 -4.61 4.39 10.70
CA ILE A 71 -5.76 5.29 10.77
C ILE A 71 -6.56 4.90 12.02
N ALA A 72 -6.67 5.83 12.97
CA ALA A 72 -7.41 5.67 14.23
C ALA A 72 -8.92 5.87 14.04
#